data_AF-A0A971Z6A4-F1
#
_entry.id   AF-A0A971Z6A4-F1
#
_cell.length_a   1.000
_cell.length_b   1.000
_cell.length_c   1.000
_cell.angle_alpha   90.00
_cell.angle_beta   90.00
_cell.angle_gamma   90.00
#
_symmetry.space_group_name_H-M   'P 1'
#
loop_
_entity.id
_entity.type
_entity.pdbx_description
1 polymer ?
#
loop_
_entity_poly.entity_id
_entity_poly.type
_entity_poly.pdbx_seq_one_letter_code
_entity_poly.pdbx_strand_id
1 'polypeptide(L)' 'SLYGLEQNVESNALNVHIHHLRRKLAPDIIQTIRGQGYRLGDEKISP' A
#
# COMPACT_ATOMS: atom_id res chain seq x y z
N SER A 1 18.48 -0.28 19.45
CA SER A 1 17.48 0.29 18.52
C SER A 1 17.84 0.04 17.05
N LEU A 2 18.00 -1.22 16.64
CA LEU A 2 18.36 -1.58 15.26
C LEU A 2 17.14 -1.72 14.33
N TYR A 3 15.95 -1.95 14.90
CA TYR A 3 14.73 -2.23 14.15
C TYR A 3 13.99 -1.01 13.59
N GLY A 4 14.27 0.20 14.07
CA GLY A 4 13.59 1.41 13.59
C GLY A 4 14.09 1.90 12.23
N LEU A 5 15.36 1.62 11.89
CA LEU A 5 15.97 2.04 10.63
C LEU A 5 15.54 1.10 9.48
N GLU A 6 15.55 -0.21 9.72
CA GLU A 6 15.09 -1.21 8.74
C GLU A 6 13.60 -1.06 8.42
N GLN A 7 12.76 -0.86 9.44
CA GLN A 7 11.32 -0.62 9.23
C GLN A 7 11.04 0.63 8.39
N ASN A 8 11.87 1.68 8.50
CA ASN A 8 11.71 2.88 7.66
C ASN A 8 12.12 2.62 6.20
N VAL A 9 13.20 1.87 5.98
CA VAL A 9 13.64 1.51 4.61
C VAL A 9 12.63 0.59 3.94
N GLU A 10 12.14 -0.43 4.65
CA GLU A 10 11.07 -1.32 4.18
C GLU A 10 9.77 -0.54 3.91
N SER A 11 9.41 0.40 4.79
CA SER A 11 8.21 1.23 4.61
C SER A 11 8.30 2.15 3.39
N ASN A 12 9.48 2.72 3.09
CA ASN A 12 9.67 3.51 1.88
C ASN A 12 9.55 2.65 0.61
N ALA A 13 10.20 1.48 0.59
CA ALA A 13 10.11 0.54 -0.52
C ALA A 13 8.66 0.07 -0.75
N LEU A 14 7.94 -0.24 0.33
CA LEU A 14 6.53 -0.60 0.30
C LEU A 14 5.66 0.52 -0.28
N ASN A 15 5.86 1.77 0.17
CA ASN A 15 5.12 2.93 -0.32
C ASN A 15 5.30 3.14 -1.84
N VAL A 16 6.53 3.03 -2.32
CA VAL A 16 6.85 3.13 -3.76
C VAL A 16 6.21 1.99 -4.53
N HIS A 17 6.26 0.76 -4.01
CA HIS A 17 5.65 -0.39 -4.66
C HIS A 17 4.12 -0.24 -4.77
N ILE A 18 3.46 0.19 -3.69
CA ILE A 18 2.02 0.47 -3.68
C ILE A 18 1.67 1.60 -4.67
N HIS A 19 2.50 2.63 -4.78
CA HIS A 19 2.31 3.70 -5.76
C HIS A 19 2.37 3.15 -7.20
N HIS A 20 3.35 2.31 -7.52
CA HIS A 20 3.44 1.67 -8.84
C HIS A 20 2.25 0.74 -9.11
N LEU A 21 1.79 -0.02 -8.12
CA LEU A 21 0.64 -0.91 -8.27
C LEU A 21 -0.64 -0.11 -8.53
N ARG A 22 -0.92 0.96 -7.77
CA ARG A 22 -2.09 1.86 -8.01
C ARG A 22 -2.07 2.55 -9.37
N ARG A 23 -0.89 2.73 -9.97
CA ARG A 23 -0.76 3.30 -11.31
C ARG A 23 -1.00 2.25 -12.41
N LYS A 24 -0.62 0.99 -12.16
CA LYS A 24 -0.77 -0.13 -13.11
C LYS A 24 -2.16 -0.77 -13.05
N LEU A 25 -2.74 -0.82 -11.87
CA LEU A 25 -4.03 -1.39 -11.53
C LEU A 25 -4.83 -0.24 -10.93
N ALA A 26 -6.00 0.07 -11.47
CA ALA A 26 -6.79 1.26 -11.16
C ALA A 26 -6.70 1.69 -9.67
N PRO A 27 -6.67 3.01 -9.37
CA PRO A 27 -6.28 3.54 -8.06
C PRO A 27 -7.08 2.98 -6.87
N ASP A 28 -8.31 2.52 -7.12
CA ASP A 28 -9.24 2.00 -6.12
C ASP A 28 -8.92 0.57 -5.66
N ILE A 29 -8.02 -0.14 -6.37
CA ILE A 29 -7.67 -1.52 -6.07
C ILE A 29 -6.83 -1.68 -4.81
N ILE A 30 -6.17 -0.62 -4.33
CA ILE A 30 -5.39 -0.66 -3.08
C ILE A 30 -5.84 0.47 -2.18
N GLN A 31 -6.38 0.11 -1.01
CA GLN A 31 -6.82 1.06 0.00
C GLN A 31 -5.86 1.06 1.19
N THR A 32 -5.58 2.26 1.72
CA THR A 32 -4.73 2.42 2.91
C THR A 32 -5.61 2.48 4.15
N ILE A 33 -5.42 1.56 5.08
CA ILE A 33 -6.05 1.56 6.40
C ILE A 33 -5.04 2.12 7.40
N ARG A 34 -5.36 3.29 7.97
CA ARG A 34 -4.52 3.93 8.98
C ARG A 34 -4.32 2.98 10.17
N GLY A 35 -3.07 2.73 10.53
CA GLY A 35 -2.70 1.83 11.64
C GLY A 35 -2.74 0.33 11.33
N GLN A 36 -3.11 -0.08 10.10
CA GLN A 36 -3.16 -1.49 9.69
C GLN A 36 -2.39 -1.78 8.38
N GLY A 37 -2.13 -0.78 7.54
CA GLY A 37 -1.38 -0.94 6.30
C GLY A 37 -2.25 -0.83 5.06
N TYR A 38 -2.14 -1.79 4.14
CA TYR A 38 -2.84 -1.76 2.85
C TYR A 38 -3.74 -2.97 2.71
N ARG A 39 -4.91 -2.76 2.09
CA ARG A 39 -5.81 -3.84 1.67
C ARG A 39 -6.09 -3.72 0.18
N LEU A 40 -6.45 -4.84 -0.44
CA LEU A 40 -7.07 -4.82 -1.75
C LEU A 40 -8.50 -4.28 -1.62
N GLY A 41 -8.87 -3.36 -2.49
CA GLY A 41 -10.26 -2.94 -2.67
C GLY A 41 -11.05 -4.15 -3.17
N ASP A 42 -12.27 -4.32 -2.65
CA ASP A 42 -13.17 -5.33 -3.21
C ASP A 42 -13.46 -4.96 -4.66
N GLU A 43 -13.43 -5.93 -5.56
CA GLU A 43 -13.94 -5.85 -6.92
C GLU A 43 -15.47 -5.74 -6.92
N LYS A 44 -16.05 -4.93 -6.03
CA LYS A 44 -17.39 -4.40 -6.20
C LYS A 44 -17.24 -3.26 -7.20
N ILE A 45 -17.09 -3.67 -8.46
CA ILE A 45 -17.56 -2.93 -9.63
C ILE A 45 -18.81 -2.19 -9.17
N SER A 46 -18.71 -0.86 -9.07
CA SER A 46 -19.90 -0.04 -8.83
C SER A 46 -20.85 -0.25 -10.02
N PRO A 47 -22.17 -0.25 -9.75
CA PRO A 47 -23.19 -1.14 -10.31
C PRO A 47 -23.40 -1.09 -11.83
#